data_AF-A0A0A7LM28-F1
#
_entry.id   AF-A0A0A7LM28-F1
#
_cell.length_a   1.000
_cell.length_b   1.000
_cell.length_c   1.000
_cell.angle_alpha   90.00
_cell.angle_beta   90.00
_cell.angle_gamma   90.00
#
_symmetry.space_group_name_H-M   'P 1'
#
loop_
_entity.id
_entity.type
_entity.pdbx_description
1 polymer ?
#
loop_
_entity_poly.entity_id
_entity_poly.type
_entity_poly.pdbx_seq_one_letter_code
_entity_poly.pdbx_strand_id
1 'polypeptide(L)'
;MLTNLFTARLLGYLVGLLPLLALLLMFRQLLPTQVALAIVFIGFMASVWVQQRIGQRFPYDFRQRAEWWALGAYVLIVVAVTVVFFALLG
;
A
#
# COMPACT_ATOMS: atom_id res chain seq x y z
N MET A 1 18.33 -11.08 -10.34
CA MET A 1 17.20 -11.78 -9.67
C MET A 1 16.62 -11.02 -8.47
N LEU A 2 17.40 -10.25 -7.70
CA LEU A 2 16.92 -9.43 -6.57
C LEU A 2 15.91 -8.33 -6.94
N THR A 3 16.07 -7.71 -8.11
CA THR A 3 15.18 -6.65 -8.62
C THR A 3 13.75 -7.12 -8.88
N ASN A 4 13.58 -8.36 -9.38
CA ASN A 4 12.24 -8.88 -9.68
C ASN A 4 11.41 -9.12 -8.41
N LEU A 5 12.05 -9.61 -7.34
CA LEU A 5 11.39 -9.83 -6.05
C LEU A 5 11.04 -8.49 -5.37
N PHE A 6 12.03 -7.59 -5.27
CA PHE A 6 11.82 -6.27 -4.66
C PHE A 6 10.70 -5.50 -5.35
N THR A 7 10.75 -5.38 -6.69
CA THR A 7 9.76 -4.63 -7.45
C THR A 7 8.38 -5.28 -7.36
N ALA A 8 8.28 -6.61 -7.44
CA ALA A 8 7.01 -7.30 -7.29
C ALA A 8 6.39 -7.05 -5.90
N ARG A 9 7.17 -7.18 -4.83
CA ARG A 9 6.72 -6.93 -3.45
C ARG A 9 6.30 -5.47 -3.26
N LEU A 10 7.12 -4.53 -3.69
CA LEU A 10 6.83 -3.11 -3.59
C LEU A 10 5.54 -2.76 -4.33
N LEU A 11 5.36 -3.25 -5.56
CA LEU A 11 4.11 -3.05 -6.32
C LEU A 11 2.91 -3.65 -5.58
N GLY A 12 3.05 -4.83 -4.97
CA GLY A 12 2.00 -5.41 -4.13
C GLY A 12 1.61 -4.54 -2.95
N TYR A 13 2.58 -3.93 -2.28
CA TYR A 13 2.33 -3.00 -1.17
C TYR A 13 1.72 -1.68 -1.64
N LEU A 14 2.13 -1.15 -2.80
CA LEU A 14 1.61 0.09 -3.37
C LEU A 14 0.10 0.02 -3.65
N VAL A 15 -0.46 -1.15 -3.96
CA VAL A 15 -1.92 -1.33 -4.09
C VAL A 15 -2.63 -1.03 -2.76
N GLY A 16 -1.97 -1.30 -1.63
CA GLY A 16 -2.46 -0.96 -0.30
C GLY A 16 -2.46 0.54 0.03
N LEU A 17 -1.86 1.41 -0.81
CA LEU A 17 -1.98 2.86 -0.62
C LEU A 17 -3.39 3.38 -0.92
N LEU A 18 -4.11 2.72 -1.84
CA LEU A 18 -5.43 3.14 -2.28
C LEU A 18 -6.46 3.21 -1.14
N PRO A 19 -6.62 2.16 -0.28
CA PRO A 19 -7.47 2.27 0.90
C PRO A 19 -6.96 3.30 1.91
N LEU A 20 -5.64 3.46 2.07
CA LEU A 20 -5.07 4.45 2.99
C LEU A 20 -5.41 5.89 2.56
N LEU A 21 -5.31 6.21 1.27
CA LEU A 21 -5.72 7.50 0.72
C LEU A 21 -7.21 7.76 0.91
N ALA A 22 -8.06 6.75 0.69
CA ALA A 22 -9.50 6.89 0.92
C ALA A 22 -9.83 7.19 2.39
N LEU A 23 -9.12 6.54 3.34
CA LEU A 23 -9.25 6.84 4.77
C LEU A 23 -8.78 8.26 5.12
N LEU A 24 -7.66 8.71 4.57
CA LEU A 24 -7.16 10.07 4.77
C LEU A 24 -8.14 11.13 4.26
N LEU A 25 -8.70 10.91 3.06
CA LEU A 25 -9.72 11.78 2.47
C LEU A 25 -11.02 11.78 3.29
N MET A 26 -11.44 10.61 3.80
CA MET A 26 -12.59 10.50 4.71
C MET A 26 -12.35 11.26 6.02
N PHE A 27 -11.15 11.13 6.60
CA PHE A 27 -10.78 11.84 7.83
C PHE A 27 -10.84 13.36 7.65
N ARG A 28 -10.48 13.85 6.46
CA ARG A 28 -10.62 15.27 6.08
C ARG A 28 -12.02 15.68 5.63
N GLN A 29 -13.00 14.78 5.73
CA GLN A 29 -14.38 15.01 5.29
C GLN A 29 -14.50 15.40 3.79
N LEU A 30 -13.48 15.06 2.99
CA LEU A 30 -13.44 15.34 1.54
C LEU A 30 -14.16 14.27 0.72
N LEU A 31 -14.40 13.10 1.30
CA LEU A 31 -15.18 12.03 0.72
C LEU A 31 -16.36 11.67 1.63
N PRO A 32 -17.56 11.43 1.07
CA PRO A 32 -18.65 10.82 1.82
C PRO A 32 -18.23 9.48 2.40
N THR A 33 -18.59 9.21 3.66
CA THR A 33 -18.19 7.99 4.38
C THR A 33 -18.50 6.72 3.60
N GLN A 34 -19.67 6.63 2.96
CA GLN A 34 -20.08 5.47 2.18
C GLN A 34 -19.16 5.21 0.98
N VAL A 35 -18.75 6.29 0.28
CA VAL A 35 -17.83 6.21 -0.86
C VAL A 35 -16.44 5.81 -0.39
N ALA A 36 -15.95 6.41 0.70
CA ALA A 36 -14.66 6.07 1.27
C ALA A 36 -14.61 4.60 1.70
N LEU A 37 -15.63 4.09 2.39
CA LEU A 37 -15.69 2.69 2.82
C LEU A 37 -15.76 1.73 1.62
N ALA A 38 -16.49 2.07 0.56
CA ALA A 38 -16.50 1.27 -0.66
C ALA A 38 -15.11 1.21 -1.32
N ILE A 39 -14.42 2.35 -1.43
CA ILE A 39 -13.04 2.41 -1.97
C ILE A 39 -12.09 1.61 -1.07
N VAL A 40 -12.20 1.73 0.25
CA VAL A 40 -11.38 0.98 1.21
C VAL A 40 -11.61 -0.51 1.04
N PHE A 41 -12.87 -0.96 0.96
CA PHE A 41 -13.19 -2.37 0.81
C PHE A 41 -12.65 -2.94 -0.50
N ILE A 42 -12.92 -2.27 -1.63
CA ILE A 42 -12.44 -2.70 -2.95
C ILE A 42 -10.90 -2.68 -3.00
N GLY A 43 -10.28 -1.60 -2.52
CA GLY A 43 -8.83 -1.45 -2.47
C GLY A 43 -8.15 -2.50 -1.59
N PHE A 44 -8.77 -2.84 -0.45
CA PHE A 44 -8.29 -3.90 0.42
C PHE A 44 -8.39 -5.27 -0.26
N MET A 45 -9.52 -5.61 -0.86
CA MET A 45 -9.68 -6.85 -1.62
C MET A 45 -8.68 -6.97 -2.77
N ALA A 46 -8.46 -5.87 -3.52
CA ALA A 46 -7.45 -5.82 -4.56
C ALA A 46 -6.03 -6.02 -4.00
N SER A 47 -5.69 -5.38 -2.87
CA SER A 47 -4.40 -5.55 -2.22
C SER A 47 -4.17 -7.00 -1.79
N VAL A 48 -5.15 -7.63 -1.14
CA VAL A 48 -5.07 -9.05 -0.74
C VAL A 48 -4.88 -9.94 -1.97
N TRP A 49 -5.67 -9.73 -3.02
CA TRP A 49 -5.56 -10.53 -4.25
C TRP A 49 -4.18 -10.40 -4.91
N VAL A 50 -3.66 -9.18 -5.03
CA VAL A 50 -2.32 -8.93 -5.58
C VAL A 50 -1.24 -9.57 -4.71
N GLN A 51 -1.32 -9.41 -3.39
CA GLN A 51 -0.36 -10.01 -2.46
C GLN A 51 -0.39 -11.53 -2.48
N GLN A 52 -1.56 -12.15 -2.57
CA GLN A 52 -1.70 -13.61 -2.73
C GLN A 52 -1.07 -14.08 -4.04
N ARG A 53 -1.35 -13.37 -5.15
CA ARG A 53 -0.82 -13.72 -6.48
C ARG A 53 0.71 -13.58 -6.54
N ILE A 54 1.27 -12.56 -5.90
CA ILE A 54 2.72 -12.41 -5.74
C ILE A 54 3.28 -13.51 -4.85
N GLY A 55 2.62 -13.82 -3.73
CA GLY A 55 3.01 -14.87 -2.80
C GLY A 55 3.09 -16.26 -3.43
N GLN A 56 2.23 -16.56 -4.40
CA GLN A 56 2.29 -17.82 -5.17
C GLN A 56 3.54 -17.92 -6.06
N ARG A 57 4.05 -16.79 -6.57
CA ARG A 57 5.26 -16.75 -7.42
C ARG A 57 6.55 -16.55 -6.62
N PHE A 58 6.45 -15.84 -5.51
CA PHE A 58 7.53 -15.49 -4.62
C PHE A 58 7.07 -15.72 -3.18
N PRO A 59 7.30 -16.91 -2.60
CA PRO A 59 6.94 -17.18 -1.21
C PRO A 59 7.63 -16.19 -0.26
N TYR A 60 6.98 -15.85 0.85
CA TYR A 60 7.54 -14.96 1.86
C TYR A 60 8.78 -15.60 2.48
N ASP A 61 9.90 -14.88 2.46
CA ASP A 61 11.19 -15.31 3.00
C ASP A 61 11.94 -14.09 3.56
N PHE A 62 11.60 -13.75 4.80
CA PHE A 62 12.18 -12.62 5.52
C PHE A 62 13.66 -12.79 5.87
N ARG A 63 14.30 -13.91 5.50
CA ARG A 63 15.77 -14.03 5.51
C ARG A 63 16.39 -13.23 4.36
N GLN A 64 15.63 -12.96 3.30
CA GLN A 64 16.07 -12.15 2.18
C GLN A 64 15.96 -10.66 2.51
N ARG A 65 17.10 -9.96 2.46
CA ARG A 65 17.16 -8.51 2.68
C ARG A 65 16.25 -7.72 1.73
N ALA A 66 15.99 -8.23 0.52
CA ALA A 66 15.12 -7.58 -0.45
C ALA A 66 13.68 -7.40 0.04
N GLU A 67 13.18 -8.30 0.90
CA GLU A 67 11.84 -8.19 1.48
C GLU A 67 11.78 -7.05 2.50
N TRP A 68 12.81 -6.92 3.34
CA TRP A 68 12.98 -5.79 4.26
C TRP A 68 13.13 -4.46 3.52
N TRP A 69 13.89 -4.44 2.44
CA TRP A 69 14.03 -3.25 1.60
C TRP A 69 12.70 -2.84 0.96
N ALA A 70 11.91 -3.80 0.45
CA ALA A 70 10.60 -3.51 -0.15
C ALA A 70 9.62 -2.96 0.89
N LEU A 71 9.60 -3.56 2.09
CA LEU A 71 8.79 -3.08 3.20
C LEU A 71 9.23 -1.68 3.65
N GLY A 72 10.53 -1.46 3.84
CA GLY A 72 11.09 -0.16 4.22
C GLY A 72 10.78 0.94 3.20
N ALA A 73 10.93 0.63 1.90
CA ALA A 73 10.55 1.55 0.83
C ALA A 73 9.06 1.88 0.86
N TYR A 74 8.19 0.88 1.05
CA TYR A 74 6.76 1.10 1.19
C TYR A 74 6.42 1.98 2.40
N VAL A 75 7.01 1.71 3.56
CA VAL A 75 6.81 2.53 4.77
C VAL A 75 7.23 3.98 4.53
N LEU A 76 8.39 4.21 3.90
CA LEU A 76 8.84 5.55 3.54
C LEU A 76 7.84 6.27 2.62
N ILE A 77 7.28 5.56 1.64
CA ILE A 77 6.25 6.12 0.75
C ILE A 77 4.99 6.49 1.54
N VAL A 78 4.50 5.61 2.43
CA VAL A 78 3.31 5.88 3.26
C VAL A 78 3.54 7.11 4.14
N VAL A 79 4.69 7.21 4.80
CA VAL A 79 5.06 8.36 5.63
C VAL A 79 5.11 9.63 4.78
N ALA A 80 5.80 9.60 3.63
CA ALA A 80 5.90 10.75 2.74
C ALA A 80 4.53 11.21 2.24
N VAL A 81 3.67 10.29 1.79
CA VAL A 81 2.30 10.57 1.35
C VAL A 81 1.49 11.20 2.48
N THR A 82 1.58 10.65 3.69
CA THR A 82 0.84 11.16 4.86
C THR A 82 1.30 12.56 5.22
N VAL A 83 2.61 12.80 5.30
CA VAL A 83 3.18 14.13 5.60
C VAL A 83 2.77 15.15 4.55
N VAL A 84 2.91 14.83 3.26
CA VAL A 84 2.53 15.72 2.16
C VAL A 84 1.03 16.01 2.21
N PHE A 85 0.20 14.99 2.42
CA PHE A 85 -1.25 15.16 2.54
C PHE A 85 -1.62 16.12 3.68
N PHE A 86 -1.01 15.96 4.86
CA PHE A 86 -1.24 16.86 5.98
C PHE A 86 -0.66 18.25 5.77
N ALA A 87 0.50 18.38 5.12
CA ALA A 87 1.09 19.67 4.81
C ALA A 87 0.29 20.49 3.78
N LEU A 88 -0.35 19.82 2.81
CA LEU A 88 -1.13 20.47 1.76
C LEU A 88 -2.58 20.79 2.16
N LEU A 89 -3.15 20.00 3.07
CA LEU A 89 -4.56 20.14 3.46
C LEU A 89 -4.72 20.65 4.90
N GLY A 90 -3.64 20.73 5.69
CA GLY A 90 -3.63 21.17 7.09
C GLY A 90 -3.70 22.67 7.22
#